data_AF-A0A3D2R4T9-F1
#
_entry.id   AF-A0A3D2R4T9-F1
#
_cell.length_a   1.000
_cell.length_b   1.000
_cell.length_c   1.000
_cell.angle_alpha   90.00
_cell.angle_beta   90.00
_cell.angle_gamma   90.00
#
_symmetry.space_group_name_H-M   'P 1'
#
loop_
_entity.id
_entity.type
_entity.pdbx_description
1 polymer ?
#
loop_
_entity_poly.entity_id
_entity_poly.type
_entity_poly.pdbx_seq_one_letter_code
_entity_poly.pdbx_strand_id
1 'polypeptide(L)'
;MRVKLQTMRSILLWIPLVFSAAALSQNGASDALAMCKDLSPANRAMAKSAGYDVDAICSGLSKTNAVVAPDNKPEVIAPRSVTVQEKMADQVVPTAVVGVTAPKPASSLKRFGYELFAGTPNTFAPVTNVPVSPDYLLGPGDMLQVMFYGKTNTSFSLE
;
A
#
# COMPACT_ATOMS: atom_id res chain seq x y z
N MET A 1 20.96 -9.83 57.98
CA MET A 1 20.98 -10.28 56.58
C MET A 1 19.60 -10.61 56.00
N ARG A 2 18.60 -11.01 56.81
CA ARG A 2 17.25 -11.40 56.34
C ARG A 2 16.37 -10.25 55.82
N VAL A 3 16.58 -9.02 56.28
CA VAL A 3 15.78 -7.84 55.85
C VAL A 3 16.11 -7.38 54.42
N LYS A 4 17.38 -7.49 53.98
CA LYS A 4 17.81 -7.08 52.63
C LYS A 4 17.28 -7.99 51.51
N LEU A 5 16.95 -9.25 51.82
CA LEU A 5 16.47 -10.21 50.82
C LEU A 5 14.96 -10.09 50.58
N GLN A 6 14.21 -9.59 51.58
CA GLN A 6 12.77 -9.41 51.49
C GLN A 6 12.39 -8.15 50.72
N THR A 7 13.18 -7.07 50.85
CA THR A 7 13.01 -5.85 50.05
C THR A 7 13.35 -6.07 48.57
N MET A 8 14.34 -6.91 48.26
CA MET A 8 14.67 -7.29 46.87
C MET A 8 13.57 -8.11 46.18
N ARG A 9 12.84 -8.97 46.91
CA ARG A 9 11.71 -9.75 46.37
C ARG A 9 10.48 -8.89 46.08
N SER A 10 10.20 -7.88 46.91
CA SER A 10 9.08 -6.96 46.67
C SER A 10 9.34 -6.00 45.51
N ILE A 11 10.60 -5.60 45.25
CA ILE A 11 10.92 -4.70 44.12
C ILE A 11 10.87 -5.44 42.78
N LEU A 12 11.18 -6.74 42.74
CA LEU A 12 11.16 -7.54 41.51
C LEU A 12 9.73 -7.86 41.01
N LEU A 13 8.70 -7.69 41.85
CA LEU A 13 7.29 -7.97 41.50
C LEU A 13 6.54 -6.76 40.93
N TRP A 14 7.09 -5.54 40.98
CA TRP A 14 6.43 -4.33 40.47
C TRP A 14 6.88 -3.90 39.06
N ILE A 15 7.93 -4.51 38.54
CA ILE A 15 8.53 -4.14 37.24
C ILE A 15 7.72 -4.61 36.01
N PRO A 16 6.89 -5.69 36.02
CA PRO A 16 6.17 -6.08 34.80
C PRO A 16 4.81 -5.37 34.61
N LEU A 17 4.34 -4.53 35.54
CA LEU A 17 2.99 -3.95 35.47
C LEU A 17 2.90 -2.61 34.70
N VAL A 18 4.02 -2.02 34.28
CA VAL A 18 4.04 -0.67 33.67
C VAL A 18 4.26 -0.70 32.15
N PHE A 19 4.44 -1.88 31.54
CA PHE A 19 4.83 -1.98 30.12
C PHE A 19 3.70 -2.27 29.10
N SER A 20 2.43 -2.17 29.50
CA SER A 20 1.29 -2.58 28.64
C SER A 20 0.51 -1.46 27.96
N ALA A 21 0.97 -0.20 27.96
CA ALA A 21 0.16 0.94 27.51
C ALA A 21 0.76 1.82 26.40
N ALA A 22 1.41 1.22 25.40
CA ALA A 22 1.79 1.95 24.17
C ALA A 22 1.50 1.14 22.90
N ALA A 23 0.23 0.82 22.65
CA ALA A 23 -0.24 0.48 21.31
C ALA A 23 -0.80 1.76 20.66
N LEU A 24 0.08 2.55 20.04
CA LEU A 24 -0.31 3.67 19.19
C LEU A 24 -0.50 3.13 17.76
N SER A 25 -1.74 2.91 17.33
CA SER A 25 -2.07 2.70 15.91
C SER A 25 -2.39 4.06 15.29
N GLN A 26 -1.45 4.62 14.53
CA GLN A 26 -1.55 5.99 13.98
C GLN A 26 -1.66 6.05 12.44
N ASN A 27 -1.81 4.92 11.74
CA ASN A 27 -1.61 4.89 10.28
C ASN A 27 -2.89 4.90 9.45
N GLY A 28 -4.08 5.12 10.04
CA GLY A 28 -5.36 5.07 9.30
C GLY A 28 -6.04 6.42 9.05
N ALA A 29 -5.59 7.51 9.67
CA ALA A 29 -6.36 8.76 9.70
C ALA A 29 -6.31 9.55 8.38
N SER A 30 -5.17 9.54 7.66
CA SER A 30 -5.02 10.25 6.38
C SER A 30 -5.73 9.56 5.22
N ASP A 31 -5.65 8.23 5.16
CA ASP A 31 -6.31 7.42 4.14
C ASP A 31 -7.84 7.48 4.29
N ALA A 32 -8.34 7.40 5.53
CA ALA A 32 -9.75 7.62 5.82
C ALA A 32 -10.24 9.03 5.44
N LEU A 33 -9.38 10.06 5.53
CA LEU A 33 -9.71 11.42 5.06
C LEU A 33 -9.73 11.52 3.53
N ALA A 34 -8.87 10.77 2.82
CA ALA A 34 -8.90 10.70 1.37
C ALA A 34 -10.20 10.04 0.88
N MET A 35 -10.61 8.95 1.52
CA MET A 35 -11.89 8.29 1.24
C MET A 35 -13.08 9.24 1.42
N CYS A 36 -13.05 10.10 2.45
CA CYS A 36 -14.07 11.14 2.69
C CYS A 36 -14.23 12.13 1.51
N LYS A 37 -13.16 12.38 0.75
CA LYS A 37 -13.20 13.26 -0.43
C LYS A 37 -13.75 12.56 -1.67
N ASP A 38 -13.58 11.25 -1.78
CA ASP A 38 -14.01 10.45 -2.95
C ASP A 38 -15.47 9.95 -2.88
N LEU A 39 -16.22 10.26 -1.81
CA LEU A 39 -17.65 9.90 -1.75
C LEU A 39 -18.50 10.71 -2.73
N SER A 40 -19.12 10.01 -3.69
CA SER A 40 -20.14 10.57 -4.57
C SER A 40 -21.40 11.03 -3.81
N PRO A 41 -22.18 11.98 -4.36
CA PRO A 41 -23.45 12.41 -3.76
C PRO A 41 -24.45 11.27 -3.57
N ALA A 42 -24.44 10.29 -4.48
CA ALA A 42 -25.29 9.11 -4.40
C ALA A 42 -24.92 8.24 -3.18
N ASN A 43 -23.63 8.01 -2.93
CA ASN A 43 -23.16 7.22 -1.80
C ASN A 43 -23.49 7.88 -0.46
N ARG A 44 -23.39 9.23 -0.40
CA ARG A 44 -23.78 10.01 0.78
C ARG A 44 -25.28 9.93 1.06
N ALA A 45 -26.12 10.06 0.03
CA ALA A 45 -27.57 9.93 0.15
C ALA A 45 -27.98 8.52 0.60
N MET A 46 -27.33 7.49 0.06
CA MET A 46 -27.55 6.10 0.45
C MET A 46 -27.16 5.85 1.91
N ALA A 47 -25.97 6.31 2.33
CA ALA A 47 -25.52 6.20 3.72
C ALA A 47 -26.48 6.91 4.68
N LYS A 48 -26.95 8.12 4.32
CA LYS A 48 -27.94 8.87 5.11
C LYS A 48 -29.29 8.17 5.20
N SER A 49 -29.74 7.55 4.11
CA SER A 49 -30.96 6.73 4.11
C SER A 49 -30.84 5.48 4.98
N ALA A 50 -29.62 4.96 5.14
CA ALA A 50 -29.29 3.88 6.05
C ALA A 50 -29.02 4.35 7.50
N GLY A 51 -29.19 5.64 7.80
CA GLY A 51 -29.01 6.21 9.13
C GLY A 51 -27.56 6.57 9.50
N TYR A 52 -26.63 6.53 8.55
CA TYR A 52 -25.23 6.91 8.75
C TYR A 52 -24.97 8.33 8.22
N ASP A 53 -24.49 9.22 9.11
CA ASP A 53 -24.04 10.57 8.74
C ASP A 53 -22.54 10.57 8.45
N VAL A 54 -22.20 10.35 7.19
CA VAL A 54 -20.81 10.35 6.70
C VAL A 54 -20.12 11.71 6.87
N ASP A 55 -20.87 12.82 6.85
CA ASP A 55 -20.31 14.17 6.99
C ASP A 55 -19.92 14.47 8.44
N ALA A 56 -20.71 13.99 9.41
CA ALA A 56 -20.35 14.05 10.83
C ALA A 56 -19.07 13.25 11.14
N ILE A 57 -18.93 12.07 10.52
CA ILE A 57 -17.76 11.20 10.69
C ILE A 57 -16.51 11.84 10.07
N CYS A 58 -16.60 12.31 8.82
CA CYS A 58 -15.48 12.94 8.10
C CYS A 58 -15.02 14.25 8.74
N SER A 59 -15.95 15.05 9.27
CA SER A 59 -15.62 16.29 9.99
C SER A 59 -15.01 16.03 11.38
N GLY A 60 -15.41 14.96 12.07
CA GLY A 60 -14.76 14.52 13.32
C GLY A 60 -13.31 14.06 13.10
N LEU A 61 -13.08 13.33 12.00
CA LEU A 61 -11.74 12.90 11.59
C LEU A 61 -10.85 14.09 11.22
N SER A 62 -11.40 15.13 10.60
CA SER A 62 -10.64 16.34 10.24
C SER A 62 -10.24 17.20 11.45
N LYS A 63 -10.98 17.10 12.57
CA LYS A 63 -10.71 17.85 13.81
C LYS A 63 -9.65 17.20 14.69
N THR A 64 -9.42 15.91 14.51
CA THR A 64 -8.23 15.25 15.06
C THR A 64 -7.08 15.58 14.12
N ASN A 65 -6.18 16.47 14.53
CA ASN A 65 -4.95 16.73 13.78
C ASN A 65 -4.16 15.42 13.68
N ALA A 66 -4.39 14.69 12.59
CA ALA A 66 -3.58 13.55 12.21
C ALA A 66 -2.16 14.07 12.03
N VAL A 67 -1.26 13.64 12.91
CA VAL A 67 0.17 13.76 12.67
C VAL A 67 0.43 12.93 11.42
N VAL A 68 0.53 13.62 10.28
CA VAL A 68 0.91 13.04 9.00
C VAL A 68 2.37 12.62 9.14
N ALA A 69 2.61 11.39 9.57
CA ALA A 69 3.86 10.73 9.25
C ALA A 69 3.91 10.63 7.72
N PRO A 70 5.04 10.98 7.08
CA PRO A 70 5.17 10.85 5.63
C PRO A 70 4.83 9.41 5.25
N ASP A 71 3.98 9.28 4.23
CA ASP A 71 3.63 8.02 3.60
C ASP A 71 4.90 7.44 2.96
N ASN A 72 5.67 6.73 3.77
CA ASN A 72 6.77 5.90 3.30
C ASN A 72 6.19 4.61 2.73
N LYS A 73 5.23 4.68 1.81
CA LYS A 73 5.04 3.58 0.86
C LYS A 73 6.29 3.63 -0.01
N PRO A 74 7.21 2.65 0.07
CA PRO A 74 8.35 2.64 -0.82
C PRO A 74 7.77 2.55 -2.23
N GLU A 75 7.83 3.65 -2.98
CA GLU A 75 7.63 3.63 -4.41
C GLU A 75 8.67 2.65 -4.94
N VAL A 76 8.23 1.44 -5.32
CA VAL A 76 9.15 0.33 -5.61
C VAL A 76 9.81 0.53 -6.96
N ILE A 77 9.28 1.42 -7.82
CA ILE A 77 9.70 1.53 -9.22
C ILE A 77 9.96 3.00 -9.53
N ALA A 78 11.23 3.43 -9.49
CA ALA A 78 11.61 4.69 -10.10
C ALA A 78 11.77 4.53 -11.61
N PRO A 79 11.36 5.52 -12.43
CA PRO A 79 11.68 5.54 -13.84
C PRO A 79 13.19 5.60 -14.01
N ARG A 80 13.76 4.69 -14.83
CA ARG A 80 15.18 4.73 -15.14
C ARG A 80 15.49 5.99 -15.96
N SER A 81 16.57 6.70 -15.66
CA SER A 81 17.07 7.77 -16.54
C SER A 81 17.65 7.14 -17.81
N VAL A 82 16.80 6.95 -18.82
CA VAL A 82 17.28 6.56 -20.15
C VAL A 82 17.93 7.80 -20.75
N THR A 83 19.26 7.90 -20.66
CA THR A 83 20.01 8.75 -21.59
C THR A 83 19.89 8.08 -22.96
N VAL A 84 18.78 8.33 -23.66
CA VAL A 84 18.66 7.97 -25.07
C VAL A 84 19.68 8.83 -25.79
N GLN A 85 20.84 8.24 -26.13
CA GLN A 85 21.67 8.82 -27.17
C GLN A 85 20.85 8.77 -28.46
N GLU A 86 20.14 9.86 -28.77
CA GLU A 86 19.34 10.06 -29.99
C GLU A 86 20.16 9.99 -31.30
N LYS A 87 21.47 9.72 -31.24
CA LYS A 87 22.40 9.88 -32.36
C LYS A 87 22.70 8.63 -33.18
N MET A 88 21.85 7.61 -33.18
CA MET A 88 22.09 6.40 -34.01
C MET A 88 20.94 6.02 -34.96
N ALA A 89 19.97 6.90 -35.19
CA ALA A 89 18.86 6.62 -36.11
C ALA A 89 19.07 7.13 -37.56
N ASP A 90 20.16 7.86 -37.85
CA ASP A 90 20.29 8.59 -39.12
C ASP A 90 21.21 7.93 -40.17
N GLN A 91 21.57 6.66 -40.01
CA GLN A 91 22.43 5.96 -40.97
C GLN A 91 21.90 4.59 -41.40
N VAL A 92 20.62 4.50 -41.76
CA VAL A 92 20.17 3.45 -42.69
C VAL A 92 19.17 4.09 -43.64
N VAL A 93 19.67 4.68 -44.73
CA VAL A 93 18.83 5.08 -45.85
C VAL A 93 18.39 3.80 -46.56
N PRO A 94 17.10 3.44 -46.58
CA PRO A 94 16.66 2.32 -47.39
C PRO A 94 16.86 2.68 -48.86
N THR A 95 17.65 1.89 -49.59
CA THR A 95 17.73 1.97 -51.05
C THR A 95 16.32 1.77 -51.61
N ALA A 96 15.74 2.84 -52.13
CA ALA A 96 14.39 2.80 -52.70
C ALA A 96 14.40 1.94 -53.97
N VAL A 97 13.68 0.81 -53.93
CA VAL A 97 13.26 0.09 -55.13
C VAL A 97 12.10 0.83 -55.78
N VAL A 98 12.21 1.10 -57.09
CA VAL A 98 11.25 1.86 -57.88
C VAL A 98 9.86 1.21 -57.79
N GLY A 99 8.87 1.96 -57.30
CA GLY A 99 7.45 1.57 -57.32
C GLY A 99 6.79 1.33 -55.96
N VAL A 100 7.53 1.34 -54.85
CA VAL A 100 6.96 1.25 -53.50
C VAL A 100 7.13 2.60 -52.80
N THR A 101 6.05 3.38 -52.72
CA THR A 101 6.01 4.56 -51.83
C THR A 101 6.04 4.05 -50.40
N ALA A 102 7.23 4.02 -49.78
CA ALA A 102 7.36 3.72 -48.36
C ALA A 102 6.53 4.76 -47.56
N PRO A 103 5.63 4.34 -46.67
CA PRO A 103 4.91 5.27 -45.81
C PRO A 103 5.92 6.09 -45.02
N LYS A 104 5.66 7.40 -44.92
CA LYS A 104 6.47 8.36 -44.16
C LYS A 104 6.85 7.73 -42.82
N PRO A 105 8.15 7.64 -42.46
CA PRO A 105 8.54 7.06 -41.18
C PRO A 105 7.80 7.84 -40.10
N ALA A 106 6.96 7.13 -39.33
CA ALA A 106 6.26 7.71 -38.20
C ALA A 106 7.32 8.08 -37.17
N SER A 107 7.78 9.33 -37.22
CA SER A 107 8.95 9.84 -36.51
C SER A 107 8.74 9.98 -34.99
N SER A 108 7.84 9.20 -34.38
CA SER A 108 7.52 9.31 -32.96
C SER A 108 6.77 8.13 -32.35
N LEU A 109 6.45 7.06 -33.10
CA LEU A 109 5.74 5.92 -32.52
C LEU A 109 6.72 5.00 -31.81
N LYS A 110 6.74 5.09 -30.47
CA LYS A 110 7.41 4.13 -29.60
C LYS A 110 6.84 2.74 -29.87
N ARG A 111 7.73 1.76 -30.04
CA ARG A 111 7.33 0.36 -30.25
C ARG A 111 6.71 -0.18 -28.96
N PHE A 112 5.65 -0.97 -29.09
CA PHE A 112 5.00 -1.66 -27.98
C PHE A 112 6.03 -2.47 -27.19
N GLY A 113 6.01 -2.37 -25.86
CA GLY A 113 6.89 -3.12 -24.97
C GLY A 113 8.16 -2.39 -24.49
N TYR A 114 8.57 -1.27 -25.11
CA TYR A 114 9.77 -0.53 -24.68
C TYR A 114 9.67 0.08 -23.27
N GLU A 115 8.44 0.32 -22.81
CA GLU A 115 8.19 0.91 -21.48
C GLU A 115 7.93 -0.16 -20.40
N LEU A 116 7.69 -1.42 -20.76
CA LEU A 116 7.35 -2.49 -19.81
C LEU A 116 8.48 -2.78 -18.81
N PHE A 117 9.73 -2.51 -19.20
CA PHE A 117 10.92 -2.70 -18.37
C PHE A 117 11.69 -1.40 -18.12
N ALA A 118 11.02 -0.24 -18.30
CA ALA A 118 11.66 1.06 -18.12
C ALA A 118 11.81 1.47 -16.64
N GLY A 119 11.23 0.71 -15.71
CA GLY A 119 11.39 0.91 -14.27
C GLY A 119 12.50 0.02 -13.69
N THR A 120 13.35 0.59 -12.84
CA THR A 120 14.29 -0.19 -12.03
C THR A 120 13.70 -0.33 -10.63
N PRO A 121 13.64 -1.55 -10.06
CA PRO A 121 13.18 -1.69 -8.69
C PRO A 121 14.14 -0.96 -7.75
N ASN A 122 13.58 -0.10 -6.89
CA ASN A 122 14.33 0.72 -5.95
C ASN A 122 14.98 -0.11 -4.83
N THR A 123 14.53 -1.36 -4.65
CA THR A 123 15.05 -2.31 -3.67
C THR A 123 14.88 -3.75 -4.17
N PHE A 124 15.69 -4.68 -3.65
CA PHE A 124 15.47 -6.13 -3.79
C PHE A 124 14.54 -6.69 -2.69
N ALA A 125 13.93 -5.83 -1.86
CA ALA A 125 13.04 -6.30 -0.81
C ALA A 125 11.79 -6.92 -1.46
N PRO A 126 11.34 -8.11 -1.01
CA PRO A 126 10.12 -8.71 -1.51
C PRO A 126 8.93 -7.75 -1.37
N VAL A 127 8.07 -7.74 -2.38
CA VAL A 127 6.80 -7.02 -2.29
C VAL A 127 5.95 -7.72 -1.21
N THR A 128 5.74 -7.04 -0.10
CA THR A 128 4.87 -7.52 0.99
C THR A 128 3.41 -7.34 0.59
N ASN A 129 2.52 -8.24 1.03
CA ASN A 129 1.06 -8.16 0.85
C ASN A 129 0.54 -8.25 -0.59
N VAL A 130 1.14 -9.10 -1.43
CA VAL A 130 0.51 -9.49 -2.70
C VAL A 130 -0.68 -10.42 -2.39
N PRO A 131 -1.91 -10.10 -2.85
CA PRO A 131 -3.06 -10.98 -2.63
C PRO A 131 -2.84 -12.32 -3.32
N VAL A 132 -3.18 -13.40 -2.61
CA VAL A 132 -3.20 -14.75 -3.19
C VAL A 132 -4.39 -14.94 -4.12
N SER A 133 -4.30 -15.90 -5.04
CA SER A 133 -5.41 -16.27 -5.92
C SER A 133 -6.60 -16.81 -5.11
N PRO A 134 -7.86 -16.59 -5.54
CA PRO A 134 -9.02 -17.23 -4.94
C PRO A 134 -8.96 -18.76 -4.93
N ASP A 135 -8.26 -19.34 -5.91
CA ASP A 135 -8.09 -20.80 -6.08
C ASP A 135 -6.79 -21.32 -5.44
N TYR A 136 -6.25 -20.62 -4.44
CA TYR A 136 -5.04 -21.04 -3.76
C TYR A 136 -5.26 -22.38 -3.02
N LEU A 137 -4.47 -23.39 -3.38
CA LEU A 137 -4.52 -24.70 -2.73
C LEU A 137 -3.75 -24.65 -1.41
N LEU A 138 -4.46 -24.92 -0.31
CA LEU A 138 -3.87 -24.90 1.03
C LEU A 138 -2.86 -26.04 1.23
N GLY A 139 -1.69 -25.70 1.75
CA GLY A 139 -0.60 -26.64 2.05
C GLY A 139 -0.31 -26.76 3.55
N PRO A 140 0.49 -27.76 3.96
CA PRO A 140 0.93 -27.89 5.34
C PRO A 140 1.76 -26.67 5.77
N GLY A 141 1.43 -26.08 6.93
CA GLY A 141 2.10 -24.90 7.48
C GLY A 141 1.45 -23.57 7.08
N ASP A 142 0.38 -23.60 6.28
CA ASP A 142 -0.48 -22.43 6.07
C ASP A 142 -1.35 -22.18 7.31
N MET A 143 -1.75 -20.92 7.53
CA MET A 143 -2.67 -20.53 8.61
C MET A 143 -3.82 -19.70 8.06
N LEU A 144 -5.05 -20.12 8.34
CA LEU A 144 -6.26 -19.39 7.98
C LEU A 144 -6.74 -18.55 9.15
N GLN A 145 -6.86 -17.24 8.92
CA GLN A 145 -7.43 -16.30 9.89
C GLN A 145 -8.85 -15.89 9.44
N VAL A 146 -9.87 -16.34 10.17
CA VAL A 146 -11.28 -16.02 9.87
C VAL A 146 -11.77 -14.98 10.86
N MET A 147 -12.31 -13.87 10.35
CA MET A 147 -12.78 -12.74 11.17
C MET A 147 -14.26 -12.46 10.91
N PHE A 148 -15.10 -12.62 11.94
CA PHE A 148 -16.51 -12.29 11.93
C PHE A 148 -16.73 -10.90 12.53
N TYR A 149 -17.42 -10.03 11.79
CA TYR A 149 -17.74 -8.68 12.22
C TYR A 149 -19.26 -8.45 12.27
N GLY A 150 -19.73 -7.71 13.28
CA GLY A 150 -21.17 -7.42 13.46
C GLY A 150 -21.50 -7.00 14.88
N LYS A 151 -22.63 -7.48 15.43
CA LYS A 151 -23.02 -7.24 16.83
C LYS A 151 -21.97 -7.77 17.83
N THR A 152 -21.32 -8.86 17.46
CA THR A 152 -20.21 -9.47 18.21
C THR A 152 -19.08 -9.76 17.24
N ASN A 153 -17.88 -9.29 17.55
CA ASN A 153 -16.69 -9.53 16.73
C ASN A 153 -15.95 -10.76 17.27
N THR A 154 -15.68 -11.73 16.40
CA THR A 154 -15.00 -12.98 16.77
C THR A 154 -13.93 -13.32 15.73
N SER A 155 -12.82 -13.91 16.15
CA SER A 155 -11.77 -14.37 15.25
C SER A 155 -11.39 -15.81 15.55
N PHE A 156 -11.06 -16.56 14.50
CA PHE A 156 -10.62 -17.95 14.57
C PHE A 156 -9.34 -18.12 13.75
N SER A 157 -8.44 -18.98 14.23
CA SER A 157 -7.22 -19.40 13.54
C SER A 157 -7.29 -20.91 13.28
N LEU A 158 -7.00 -21.34 12.06
CA LEU A 158 -6.92 -22.76 11.66
C LEU A 158 -5.56 -23.02 11.02
N GLU A 159 -4.99 -24.20 11.30
CA GLU A 159 -3.74 -24.73 10.72
C GLU A 159 -4.03 -25.94 9.81
#